data_AF-A0AAP9LBP5-F1
#
_entry.id   AF-A0AAP9LBP5-F1
#
_cell.length_a   1.000
_cell.length_b   1.000
_cell.length_c   1.000
_cell.angle_alpha   90.00
_cell.angle_beta   90.00
_cell.angle_gamma   90.00
#
_symmetry.space_group_name_H-M   'P 1'
#
loop_
_entity.id
_entity.type
_entity.pdbx_description
1 polymer ?
#
loop_
_entity_poly.entity_id
_entity_poly.type
_entity_poly.pdbx_seq_one_letter_code
_entity_poly.pdbx_strand_id
1 'polypeptide(L)'
;MSDIAEMTKEHALARIIILNSFQRMIRPSSKLEQGQFVVTGPNFQGDDMHVGYCVQVREGVGQFGSDIVFLRHSSGSLVAHENQCYCAMNAEQEGLARSVFEVLPEDEEYKLGYSDCDKVHEIGFVIEHSNSLGTPDVPFVIAMKKHND
;
A
#
# COMPACT_ATOMS: atom_id res chain seq x y z
N MET A 1 16.98 11.70 34.08
CA MET A 1 16.34 10.55 33.41
C MET A 1 15.25 11.15 32.55
N SER A 2 15.51 11.28 31.24
CA SER A 2 14.56 11.94 30.33
C SER A 2 13.38 11.01 30.08
N ASP A 3 12.18 11.59 30.18
CA ASP A 3 10.92 10.97 29.79
C ASP A 3 11.03 10.37 28.39
N ILE A 4 11.11 9.04 28.29
CA ILE A 4 10.75 8.36 27.05
C ILE A 4 9.23 8.35 27.06
N ALA A 5 8.63 9.41 26.50
CA ALA A 5 7.22 9.38 26.18
C ALA A 5 7.01 8.16 25.28
N GLU A 6 6.16 7.24 25.74
CA GLU A 6 5.76 6.06 24.98
C GLU A 6 5.25 6.54 23.61
N MET A 7 5.97 6.19 22.54
CA MET A 7 5.63 6.65 21.20
C MET A 7 4.36 5.91 20.77
N THR A 8 3.25 6.63 20.69
CA THR A 8 1.96 6.03 20.31
C THR A 8 1.97 5.62 18.84
N LYS A 9 1.12 4.65 18.48
CA LYS A 9 0.97 4.15 17.10
C LYS A 9 0.72 5.30 16.12
N GLU A 10 -0.15 6.24 16.51
CA GLU A 10 -0.52 7.40 15.69
C GLU A 10 0.69 8.29 15.41
N HIS A 11 1.54 8.56 16.41
CA HIS A 11 2.74 9.37 16.23
C HIS A 11 3.76 8.70 15.30
N ALA A 12 3.92 7.37 15.43
CA ALA A 12 4.83 6.62 14.56
C ALA A 12 4.34 6.64 13.10
N LEU A 13 3.05 6.42 12.86
CA LEU A 13 2.47 6.45 11.52
C LEU A 13 2.55 7.83 10.88
N ALA A 14 2.19 8.89 11.63
CA ALA A 14 2.33 10.26 11.18
C ALA A 14 3.77 10.59 10.82
N ARG A 15 4.75 10.15 11.62
CA ARG A 15 6.18 10.32 11.34
C ARG A 15 6.61 9.61 10.06
N ILE A 16 6.17 8.36 9.86
CA ILE A 16 6.44 7.61 8.63
C ILE A 16 5.93 8.38 7.40
N ILE A 17 4.70 8.90 7.46
CA ILE A 17 4.07 9.63 6.35
C ILE A 17 4.78 10.95 6.07
N ILE A 18 5.14 11.71 7.11
CA ILE A 18 5.88 12.98 6.98
C ILE A 18 7.25 12.79 6.31
N LEU A 19 7.91 11.66 6.56
CA LEU A 19 9.21 11.33 5.97
C LEU A 19 9.13 10.80 4.54
N ASN A 20 7.92 10.64 3.98
CA ASN A 20 7.73 10.13 2.64
C ASN A 20 8.43 11.02 1.60
N SER A 21 9.02 10.37 0.59
CA SER A 21 9.70 11.06 -0.51
C SER A 21 9.41 10.36 -1.83
N PHE A 22 8.82 11.11 -2.77
CA PHE A 22 8.53 10.62 -4.11
C PHE A 22 9.79 10.30 -4.94
N GLN A 23 10.99 10.67 -4.48
CA GLN A 23 12.24 10.20 -5.07
C GLN A 23 12.46 8.69 -4.88
N ARG A 24 11.81 8.09 -3.87
CA ARG A 24 11.81 6.65 -3.59
C ARG A 24 10.59 5.94 -4.18
N MET A 25 9.89 6.57 -5.11
CA MET A 25 8.72 5.97 -5.74
C MET A 25 9.12 4.76 -6.59
N ILE A 26 8.42 3.66 -6.38
CA ILE A 26 8.61 2.40 -7.11
C ILE A 26 7.74 2.44 -8.36
N ARG A 27 8.37 2.30 -9.54
CA ARG A 27 7.69 2.28 -10.84
C ARG A 27 8.34 1.26 -11.80
N PRO A 28 7.56 0.38 -12.46
CA PRO A 28 6.14 0.06 -12.18
C PRO A 28 5.96 -0.63 -10.82
N SER A 29 4.71 -0.76 -10.35
CA SER A 29 4.36 -1.47 -9.10
C SER A 29 4.80 -2.94 -9.09
N SER A 30 4.88 -3.60 -10.24
CA SER A 30 5.48 -4.94 -10.37
C SER A 30 6.95 -5.05 -9.90
N LYS A 31 7.65 -3.93 -9.68
CA LYS A 31 8.98 -3.91 -9.06
C LYS A 31 8.98 -3.93 -7.52
N LEU A 32 7.81 -3.95 -6.89
CA LEU A 32 7.70 -4.19 -5.46
C LEU A 32 8.32 -5.56 -5.11
N GLU A 33 8.88 -5.67 -3.92
CA GLU A 33 9.34 -6.94 -3.36
C GLU A 33 8.34 -7.47 -2.32
N GLN A 34 8.26 -8.80 -2.18
CA GLN A 34 7.40 -9.42 -1.17
C GLN A 34 7.90 -9.04 0.24
N GLY A 35 7.01 -8.53 1.08
CA GLY A 35 7.32 -8.03 2.40
C GLY A 35 7.89 -6.60 2.44
N GLN A 36 8.01 -5.92 1.30
CA GLN A 36 8.55 -4.56 1.25
C GLN A 36 7.57 -3.55 1.86
N PHE A 37 8.02 -2.82 2.89
CA PHE A 37 7.27 -1.72 3.46
C PHE A 37 7.24 -0.50 2.53
N VAL A 38 6.05 0.09 2.40
CA VAL A 38 5.79 1.22 1.52
C VAL A 38 4.88 2.25 2.17
N VAL A 39 5.02 3.49 1.71
CA VAL A 39 4.02 4.54 1.90
C VAL A 39 3.23 4.68 0.61
N THR A 40 1.90 4.63 0.68
CA THR A 40 1.04 4.83 -0.48
C THR A 40 0.97 6.31 -0.88
N GLY A 41 0.53 6.58 -2.10
CA GLY A 41 0.06 7.91 -2.49
C GLY A 41 -1.12 8.41 -1.65
N PRO A 42 -1.54 9.67 -1.86
CA PRO A 42 -2.68 10.26 -1.17
C PRO A 42 -3.94 9.41 -1.29
N ASN A 43 -4.65 9.21 -0.19
CA ASN A 43 -5.94 8.53 -0.10
C ASN A 43 -6.76 9.17 1.04
N PHE A 44 -8.04 8.82 1.16
CA PHE A 44 -8.96 9.41 2.14
C PHE A 44 -9.26 8.48 3.33
N GLN A 45 -8.41 7.48 3.57
CA GLN A 45 -8.70 6.37 4.48
C GLN A 45 -7.93 6.44 5.82
N GLY A 46 -7.20 7.55 6.06
CA GLY A 46 -6.45 7.80 7.30
C GLY A 46 -5.04 7.19 7.31
N ASP A 47 -4.25 7.53 8.33
CA ASP A 47 -2.81 7.25 8.40
C ASP A 47 -2.47 5.74 8.35
N ASP A 48 -3.29 4.89 8.99
CA ASP A 48 -3.12 3.42 8.93
C ASP A 48 -3.14 2.89 7.49
N MET A 49 -3.98 3.51 6.64
CA MET A 49 -4.16 3.11 5.25
C MET A 49 -3.13 3.72 4.30
N HIS A 50 -2.24 4.58 4.80
CA HIS A 50 -1.11 5.11 4.05
C HIS A 50 0.15 4.26 4.17
N VAL A 51 0.18 3.31 5.09
CA VAL A 51 1.37 2.57 5.48
C VAL A 51 1.08 1.08 5.45
N GLY A 52 1.85 0.32 4.67
CA GLY A 52 1.68 -1.14 4.57
C GLY A 52 2.92 -1.83 4.03
N TYR A 53 2.91 -3.17 4.01
CA TYR A 53 3.89 -3.96 3.27
C TYR A 53 3.22 -4.79 2.18
N CYS A 54 3.94 -4.99 1.07
CA CYS A 54 3.42 -5.69 -0.10
C CYS A 54 3.39 -7.21 0.14
N VAL A 55 2.23 -7.85 -0.09
CA VAL A 55 2.11 -9.31 0.04
C VAL A 55 1.91 -10.03 -1.29
N GLN A 56 1.25 -9.39 -2.25
CA GLN A 56 0.96 -9.92 -3.58
C GLN A 56 0.72 -8.78 -4.58
N VAL A 57 1.12 -8.99 -5.83
CA VAL A 57 0.86 -8.12 -6.98
C VAL A 57 0.14 -8.94 -8.04
N ARG A 58 -0.98 -8.44 -8.55
CA ARG A 58 -1.70 -9.00 -9.71
C ARG A 58 -1.58 -8.02 -10.86
N GLU A 59 -0.88 -8.41 -11.91
CA GLU A 59 -0.43 -7.46 -12.94
C GLU A 59 -1.55 -7.07 -13.91
N GLY A 60 -1.67 -5.77 -14.17
CA GLY A 60 -2.50 -5.21 -15.24
C GLY A 60 -4.02 -5.45 -15.16
N VAL A 61 -4.51 -5.94 -14.01
CA VAL A 61 -5.93 -6.26 -13.80
C VAL A 61 -6.69 -5.21 -12.97
N GLY A 62 -6.01 -4.18 -12.48
CA GLY A 62 -6.60 -3.07 -11.73
C GLY A 62 -7.19 -1.97 -12.62
N GLN A 63 -7.81 -0.98 -11.97
CA GLN A 63 -8.42 0.18 -12.62
C GLN A 63 -7.43 0.86 -13.58
N PHE A 64 -7.92 1.26 -14.76
CA PHE A 64 -7.11 1.82 -15.86
C PHE A 64 -5.95 0.92 -16.33
N GLY A 65 -6.02 -0.39 -16.09
CA GLY A 65 -4.95 -1.34 -16.44
C GLY A 65 -3.72 -1.23 -15.53
N SER A 66 -3.89 -0.66 -14.33
CA SER A 66 -2.86 -0.69 -13.29
C SER A 66 -2.74 -2.09 -12.66
N ASP A 67 -1.69 -2.32 -11.86
CA ASP A 67 -1.60 -3.53 -11.06
C ASP A 67 -2.54 -3.43 -9.85
N ILE A 68 -3.10 -4.55 -9.41
CA ILE A 68 -3.69 -4.68 -8.08
C ILE A 68 -2.57 -5.11 -7.12
N VAL A 69 -2.30 -4.31 -6.11
CA VAL A 69 -1.28 -4.57 -5.08
C VAL A 69 -1.98 -4.81 -3.76
N PHE A 70 -1.76 -5.98 -3.17
CA PHE A 70 -2.23 -6.31 -1.85
C PHE A 70 -1.23 -5.82 -0.81
N LEU A 71 -1.70 -4.97 0.09
CA LEU A 71 -0.95 -4.50 1.23
C LEU A 71 -1.53 -5.05 2.53
N ARG A 72 -0.65 -5.54 3.40
CA ARG A 72 -0.97 -5.68 4.83
C ARG A 72 -0.68 -4.34 5.50
N HIS A 73 -1.67 -3.78 6.19
CA HIS A 73 -1.53 -2.52 6.91
C HIS A 73 -1.18 -2.75 8.39
N SER A 74 -0.84 -1.65 9.08
CA SER A 74 -0.43 -1.63 10.49
C SER A 74 -1.42 -2.32 11.44
N SER A 75 -2.71 -2.33 11.11
CA SER A 75 -3.80 -2.97 11.86
C SER A 75 -4.02 -4.44 11.51
N GLY A 76 -3.12 -5.05 10.74
CA GLY A 76 -3.28 -6.42 10.23
C GLY A 76 -4.29 -6.57 9.10
N SER A 77 -4.99 -5.49 8.71
CA SER A 77 -5.94 -5.52 7.60
C SER A 77 -5.20 -5.80 6.27
N LEU A 78 -5.84 -6.60 5.42
CA LEU A 78 -5.40 -6.87 4.05
C LEU A 78 -6.25 -6.04 3.11
N VAL A 79 -5.63 -5.20 2.29
CA VAL A 79 -6.36 -4.34 1.35
C VAL A 79 -5.72 -4.41 -0.02
N ALA A 80 -6.57 -4.59 -1.03
CA ALA A 80 -6.20 -4.48 -2.43
C ALA A 80 -6.22 -3.01 -2.85
N HIS A 81 -5.08 -2.52 -3.35
CA HIS A 81 -4.91 -1.18 -3.90
C HIS A 81 -4.74 -1.27 -5.41
N GLU A 82 -5.36 -0.35 -6.13
CA GLU A 82 -5.21 -0.19 -7.58
C GLU A 82 -5.11 1.29 -7.90
N ASN A 83 -4.57 1.63 -9.08
CA ASN A 83 -4.36 3.02 -9.51
C ASN A 83 -3.66 3.90 -8.44
N GLN A 84 -2.73 3.30 -7.72
CA GLN A 84 -1.99 3.93 -6.62
C GLN A 84 -0.49 4.02 -6.95
N CYS A 85 0.20 4.91 -6.26
CA CYS A 85 1.66 4.93 -6.23
C CYS A 85 2.20 4.47 -4.87
N TYR A 86 3.42 3.91 -4.88
CA TYR A 86 4.08 3.37 -3.70
C TYR A 86 5.49 3.93 -3.61
N CYS A 87 5.87 4.40 -2.43
CA CYS A 87 7.22 4.87 -2.13
C CYS A 87 7.89 3.93 -1.14
N ALA A 88 9.11 3.48 -1.45
CA ALA A 88 9.89 2.67 -0.54
C ALA A 88 10.19 3.45 0.76
N MET A 89 10.03 2.76 1.88
CA MET A 89 10.46 3.28 3.17
C MET A 89 11.98 3.35 3.26
N ASN A 90 12.49 4.29 4.07
CA ASN A 90 13.88 4.27 4.50
C ASN A 90 14.02 3.51 5.84
N ALA A 91 15.25 3.34 6.33
CA ALA A 91 15.51 2.59 7.56
C ALA A 91 14.81 3.15 8.82
N GLU A 92 14.66 4.48 8.94
CA GLU A 92 13.91 5.09 10.06
C GLU A 92 12.42 4.73 9.96
N GLN A 93 11.84 4.87 8.77
CA GLN A 93 10.44 4.55 8.50
C GLN A 93 10.15 3.06 8.73
N GLU A 94 11.02 2.16 8.26
CA GLU A 94 10.87 0.71 8.50
C GLU A 94 10.99 0.34 9.97
N GLY A 95 11.93 0.96 10.71
CA GLY A 95 12.06 0.74 12.15
C GLY A 95 10.79 1.14 12.91
N LEU A 96 10.17 2.27 12.54
CA LEU A 96 8.89 2.70 13.09
C LEU A 96 7.73 1.79 12.67
N ALA A 97 7.69 1.35 11.41
CA ALA A 97 6.65 0.45 10.94
C ALA A 97 6.70 -0.87 11.72
N ARG A 98 7.88 -1.47 11.86
CA ARG A 98 8.06 -2.72 12.61
C ARG A 98 7.67 -2.62 14.08
N SER A 99 7.68 -1.43 14.68
CA SER A 99 7.27 -1.25 16.08
C SER A 99 5.76 -1.12 16.29
N VAL A 100 4.97 -0.91 15.22
CA VAL A 100 3.52 -0.61 15.34
C VAL A 100 2.60 -1.51 14.51
N PHE A 101 3.17 -2.41 13.71
CA PHE A 101 2.40 -3.38 12.94
C PHE A 101 2.00 -4.58 13.80
N GLU A 102 0.74 -5.01 13.65
CA GLU A 102 0.23 -6.21 14.31
C GLU A 102 0.82 -7.52 13.75
N VAL A 103 1.16 -7.52 12.46
CA VAL A 103 1.76 -8.64 11.75
C VAL A 103 2.97 -8.13 10.98
N LEU A 104 4.11 -8.82 11.06
CA LEU A 104 5.31 -8.48 10.31
C LEU A 104 5.44 -9.35 9.05
N PRO A 105 6.18 -8.88 8.02
CA PRO A 105 6.41 -9.66 6.80
C PRO A 105 6.92 -11.08 7.04
N GLU A 106 7.78 -11.27 8.04
CA GLU A 106 8.33 -12.58 8.42
C GLU A 106 7.32 -13.54 9.07
N ASP A 107 6.20 -13.02 9.58
CA ASP A 107 5.13 -13.81 10.23
C ASP A 107 4.01 -14.19 9.25
N GLU A 108 4.07 -13.69 8.00
CA GLU A 108 3.02 -13.88 7.00
C GLU A 108 3.07 -15.28 6.36
N GLU A 109 1.92 -15.94 6.24
CA GLU A 109 1.79 -17.25 5.61
C GLU A 109 1.58 -17.17 4.09
N TYR A 110 2.57 -16.63 3.35
CA TYR A 110 2.47 -16.37 1.90
C TYR A 110 2.01 -17.57 1.04
N LYS A 111 2.22 -18.79 1.51
CA LYS A 111 1.83 -20.03 0.82
C LYS A 111 0.31 -20.25 0.80
N LEU A 112 -0.43 -19.60 1.69
CA LEU A 112 -1.89 -19.70 1.73
C LEU A 112 -2.56 -18.88 0.64
N GLY A 113 -1.87 -17.90 0.06
CA GLY A 113 -2.44 -16.98 -0.94
C GLY A 113 -3.42 -15.98 -0.34
N TYR A 114 -4.02 -15.18 -1.23
CA TYR A 114 -4.86 -14.04 -0.84
C TYR A 114 -6.11 -13.96 -1.71
N SER A 115 -7.19 -13.43 -1.15
CA SER A 115 -8.46 -13.20 -1.85
C SER A 115 -8.74 -11.71 -1.98
N ASP A 116 -9.23 -11.27 -3.14
CA ASP A 116 -9.80 -9.93 -3.30
C ASP A 116 -11.24 -9.85 -2.76
N CYS A 117 -11.85 -8.66 -2.90
CA CYS A 117 -13.25 -8.41 -2.52
C CYS A 117 -14.27 -9.26 -3.31
N ASP A 118 -13.92 -9.70 -4.52
CA ASP A 118 -14.74 -10.56 -5.38
C ASP A 118 -14.48 -12.06 -5.13
N LYS A 119 -13.67 -12.39 -4.11
CA LYS A 119 -13.31 -13.75 -3.68
C LYS A 119 -12.43 -14.51 -4.69
N VAL A 120 -11.78 -13.82 -5.62
CA VAL A 120 -10.74 -14.42 -6.47
C VAL A 120 -9.52 -14.68 -5.60
N HIS A 121 -9.27 -15.96 -5.35
CA HIS A 121 -8.18 -16.44 -4.50
C HIS A 121 -6.98 -16.91 -5.34
N GLU A 122 -5.81 -16.36 -5.07
CA GLU A 122 -4.59 -16.66 -5.83
C GLU A 122 -3.36 -16.79 -4.91
N ILE A 123 -2.47 -17.72 -5.27
CA ILE A 123 -1.26 -18.06 -4.51
C ILE A 123 -0.04 -17.66 -5.34
N GLY A 124 0.90 -16.96 -4.69
CA GLY A 124 2.12 -16.45 -5.31
C GLY A 124 2.31 -14.96 -5.02
N PHE A 125 3.52 -14.46 -5.30
CA PHE A 125 3.83 -13.05 -5.11
C PHE A 125 3.37 -12.21 -6.30
N VAL A 126 3.92 -12.46 -7.50
CA VAL A 126 3.47 -11.82 -8.74
C VAL A 126 2.58 -12.79 -9.50
N ILE A 127 1.35 -12.36 -9.79
CA ILE A 127 0.37 -13.12 -10.55
C ILE A 127 0.15 -12.44 -11.89
N GLU A 128 0.57 -13.11 -12.95
CA GLU A 128 0.26 -12.75 -14.32
C GLU A 128 -1.11 -13.35 -14.70
N HIS A 129 -1.90 -12.66 -15.53
CA HIS A 129 -3.19 -13.16 -16.04
C HIS A 129 -4.21 -13.53 -14.95
N SER A 130 -4.21 -12.80 -13.84
CA SER A 130 -5.14 -12.96 -12.72
C SER A 130 -6.62 -12.89 -13.18
N ASN A 131 -7.50 -13.62 -12.50
CA ASN A 131 -8.96 -13.53 -12.72
C ASN A 131 -9.64 -12.34 -12.02
N SER A 132 -8.90 -11.60 -11.20
CA SER A 132 -9.39 -10.38 -10.53
C SER A 132 -9.81 -9.33 -11.55
N LEU A 133 -10.75 -8.48 -11.14
CA LEU A 133 -11.19 -7.35 -11.93
C LEU A 133 -11.04 -6.08 -11.09
N GLY A 134 -10.40 -5.08 -11.66
CA GLY A 134 -10.30 -3.77 -11.03
C GLY A 134 -11.65 -3.09 -10.92
N THR A 135 -11.74 -2.07 -10.05
CA THR A 135 -12.97 -1.30 -9.90
C THR A 135 -13.40 -0.75 -11.26
N PRO A 136 -14.67 -0.95 -11.67
CA PRO A 136 -15.15 -0.45 -12.96
C PRO A 136 -14.88 1.04 -13.13
N ASP A 137 -14.52 1.43 -14.35
CA ASP A 137 -14.36 2.82 -14.72
C ASP A 137 -15.72 3.53 -14.64
N VAL A 138 -15.97 4.24 -13.53
CA VAL A 138 -17.09 5.17 -13.43
C VAL A 138 -16.69 6.47 -14.13
N PRO A 139 -17.38 6.88 -15.22
CA PRO A 139 -17.05 8.11 -15.91
C PRO A 139 -17.23 9.31 -14.98
N PHE A 140 -16.17 10.11 -14.83
CA PHE A 140 -16.21 11.38 -14.11
C PHE A 140 -15.88 12.54 -15.06
N VAL A 141 -16.49 13.70 -14.82
CA VAL A 141 -16.29 14.90 -15.63
C VAL A 141 -15.22 15.78 -14.99
N ILE A 142 -14.14 16.04 -15.71
CA ILE A 142 -13.16 17.06 -15.33
C ILE A 142 -13.65 18.41 -15.86
N ALA A 143 -14.12 19.28 -14.97
CA ALA A 143 -14.51 20.64 -15.33
C ALA A 143 -13.26 21.56 -15.32
N MET A 144 -12.75 21.89 -16.51
CA MET A 144 -11.69 22.89 -16.67
C MET A 144 -12.29 24.30 -16.59
N LYS A 145 -12.07 25.01 -15.47
CA LYS A 145 -12.38 26.44 -15.39
C LYS A 145 -11.29 27.24 -16.10
N LYS A 146 -11.65 27.91 -17.19
CA LYS A 146 -10.79 28.91 -17.83
C LYS A 146 -10.64 30.08 -16.85
N HIS A 147 -9.42 30.34 -16.39
CA HIS A 147 -9.12 31.61 -15.72
C HIS A 147 -9.12 32.68 -16.80
N ASN A 148 -9.98 33.69 -16.66
CA ASN A 148 -9.84 34.91 -17.44
C ASN A 148 -8.92 35.82 -16.63
N ASP A 149 -7.76 36.14 -17.19
CA ASP A 149 -6.80 37.11 -16.66
C ASP A 149 -7.43 38.52 -16.57
#